data_AF-A0A2S5UWV4-F1
#
_entry.id   AF-A0A2S5UWV4-F1
#
_cell.length_a   1.000
_cell.length_b   1.000
_cell.length_c   1.000
_cell.angle_alpha   90.00
_cell.angle_beta   90.00
_cell.angle_gamma   90.00
#
_symmetry.space_group_name_H-M   'P 1'
#
loop_
_entity.id
_entity.type
_entity.pdbx_description
1 polymer ?
#
loop_
_entity_poly.entity_id
_entity_poly.type
_entity_poly.pdbx_seq_one_letter_code
_entity_poly.pdbx_strand_id
1 'polypeptide(L)'
;MRDLPRAAWISARASTPNKPLAVLSVSLYAFSILPMTLRGGLYLDESRTGTVLFARRRPIRDGLVVGLVTAAAFALWVASILILDALLMLLLGMLVYAAFLVGAVIALVQPGGTTLSASGPETPKGDRWMVAALAQLPGTRLTAVMLARRLIEDAPPGSIIVAAAATDALLERYVRAGFTKGRARRVYRVLPGVA
;
A
#
# COMPACT_ATOMS: atom_id res chain seq x y z
N MET A 1 -8.47 -12.73 -1.57
CA MET A 1 -7.50 -12.89 -0.45
C MET A 1 -6.37 -13.89 -0.74
N ARG A 2 -6.55 -14.85 -1.66
CA ARG A 2 -5.54 -15.89 -1.97
C ARG A 2 -4.15 -15.35 -2.32
N ASP A 3 -4.06 -14.16 -2.90
CA ASP A 3 -2.79 -13.57 -3.35
C ASP A 3 -2.09 -12.69 -2.31
N LEU A 4 -2.74 -12.42 -1.16
CA LEU A 4 -2.21 -11.56 -0.11
C LEU A 4 -0.84 -12.03 0.42
N PRO A 5 -0.62 -13.32 0.74
CA PRO A 5 0.68 -13.78 1.25
C PRO A 5 1.81 -13.57 0.23
N ARG A 6 1.50 -13.78 -1.06
CA ARG A 6 2.46 -13.60 -2.14
C ARG A 6 2.80 -12.13 -2.35
N ALA A 7 1.80 -11.26 -2.33
CA ALA A 7 2.00 -9.82 -2.46
C ALA A 7 2.81 -9.23 -1.30
N ALA A 8 2.54 -9.69 -0.07
CA ALA A 8 3.29 -9.31 1.12
C ALA A 8 4.76 -9.74 1.01
N TRP A 9 5.03 -10.97 0.55
CA TRP A 9 6.38 -11.44 0.29
C TRP A 9 7.12 -10.62 -0.77
N ILE A 10 6.47 -10.31 -1.90
CA ILE A 10 7.06 -9.49 -2.97
C ILE A 10 7.41 -8.09 -2.43
N SER A 11 6.50 -7.47 -1.68
CA SER A 11 6.70 -6.14 -1.08
C SER A 11 7.84 -6.14 -0.06
N ALA A 12 7.92 -7.17 0.78
CA ALA A 12 9.00 -7.34 1.76
C ALA A 12 10.37 -7.53 1.08
N ARG A 13 10.46 -8.38 0.05
CA ARG A 13 11.70 -8.61 -0.71
C ARG A 13 12.12 -7.42 -1.56
N ALA A 14 11.17 -6.66 -2.09
CA ALA A 14 11.46 -5.43 -2.82
C ALA A 14 12.03 -4.34 -1.91
N SER A 15 11.57 -4.30 -0.65
CA SER A 15 11.94 -3.26 0.31
C SER A 15 13.15 -3.62 1.17
N THR A 16 13.57 -4.88 1.20
CA THR A 16 14.67 -5.33 2.06
C THR A 16 15.66 -6.21 1.29
N PRO A 17 16.95 -5.82 1.23
CA PRO A 17 17.97 -6.63 0.55
C PRO A 17 18.21 -7.97 1.26
N ASN A 18 18.15 -7.99 2.59
CA ASN A 18 18.38 -9.18 3.43
C ASN A 18 17.17 -10.12 3.48
N LYS A 19 17.35 -11.39 3.11
CA LYS A 19 16.29 -12.40 3.12
C LYS A 19 15.68 -12.66 4.51
N PRO A 20 16.44 -12.73 5.62
CA PRO A 20 15.87 -12.96 6.95
C PRO A 20 14.95 -11.81 7.40
N LEU A 21 15.38 -10.56 7.20
CA LEU A 21 14.56 -9.39 7.51
C LEU A 21 13.30 -9.31 6.65
N ALA A 22 13.37 -9.76 5.39
CA ALA A 22 12.20 -9.85 4.52
C ALA A 22 11.16 -10.87 5.03
N VAL A 23 11.60 -12.01 5.60
CA VAL A 23 10.68 -12.99 6.21
C VAL A 23 9.97 -12.39 7.43
N LEU A 24 10.72 -11.70 8.29
CA LEU A 24 10.15 -11.07 9.50
C LEU A 24 9.17 -9.94 9.17
N SER A 25 9.36 -9.24 8.05
CA SER A 25 8.48 -8.13 7.65
C SER A 25 7.26 -8.55 6.83
N VAL A 26 7.11 -9.83 6.46
CA VAL A 26 5.94 -10.29 5.66
C VAL A 26 4.63 -9.94 6.35
N SER A 27 4.50 -10.20 7.65
CA SER A 27 3.28 -9.91 8.41
C SER A 27 2.96 -8.41 8.42
N LEU A 28 3.99 -7.57 8.50
CA LEU A 28 3.88 -6.11 8.46
C LEU A 28 3.35 -5.63 7.10
N TYR A 29 3.90 -6.17 6.01
CA TYR A 29 3.43 -5.84 4.65
C TYR A 29 2.06 -6.42 4.36
N ALA A 30 1.75 -7.62 4.83
CA ALA A 30 0.43 -8.21 4.69
C ALA A 30 -0.64 -7.33 5.34
N PHE A 31 -0.35 -6.80 6.54
CA PHE A 31 -1.23 -5.87 7.22
C PHE A 31 -1.37 -4.54 6.47
N SER A 32 -0.26 -3.97 5.98
CA SER A 32 -0.30 -2.65 5.34
C SER A 32 -1.07 -2.65 4.02
N ILE A 33 -1.03 -3.75 3.26
CA ILE A 33 -1.75 -3.88 1.98
C ILE A 33 -3.18 -4.43 2.15
N LEU A 34 -3.55 -4.90 3.34
CA LEU A 34 -4.83 -5.54 3.62
C LEU A 34 -6.05 -4.65 3.28
N PRO A 35 -6.10 -3.35 3.65
CA PRO A 35 -7.30 -2.53 3.41
C PRO A 35 -7.63 -2.40 1.92
N MET A 36 -6.62 -2.22 1.07
CA MET A 36 -6.81 -2.18 -0.38
C MET A 36 -7.11 -3.55 -0.97
N THR A 37 -6.50 -4.61 -0.43
CA THR A 37 -6.77 -5.98 -0.86
C THR A 37 -8.22 -6.39 -0.59
N LEU A 38 -8.80 -5.99 0.56
CA LEU A 38 -10.21 -6.22 0.89
C LEU A 38 -11.19 -5.53 -0.07
N ARG A 39 -10.73 -4.55 -0.84
CA ARG A 39 -11.53 -3.85 -1.86
C ARG A 39 -11.27 -4.30 -3.28
N GLY A 40 -10.46 -5.35 -3.47
CA GLY A 40 -10.05 -5.81 -4.80
C GLY A 40 -9.02 -4.91 -5.47
N GLY A 41 -8.30 -4.07 -4.72
CA GLY A 41 -7.28 -3.18 -5.25
C GLY A 41 -5.89 -3.81 -5.44
N LEU A 42 -5.75 -5.10 -5.16
CA LEU A 42 -4.48 -5.83 -5.27
C LEU A 42 -4.43 -6.59 -6.59
N TYR A 43 -3.42 -6.27 -7.40
CA TYR A 43 -3.16 -6.91 -8.67
C TYR A 43 -1.76 -7.54 -8.65
N LEU A 44 -1.68 -8.80 -9.09
CA LEU A 44 -0.42 -9.49 -9.35
C LEU A 44 -0.23 -9.61 -10.85
N ASP A 45 1.03 -9.55 -11.28
CA ASP A 45 1.39 -9.95 -12.63
C ASP A 45 1.20 -11.47 -12.83
N GLU A 46 1.06 -11.90 -14.08
CA GLU A 46 0.91 -13.32 -14.42
C GLU A 46 2.10 -14.17 -13.90
N SER A 47 3.31 -13.62 -13.94
CA SER A 47 4.52 -14.26 -13.39
C SER A 47 4.58 -14.32 -11.86
N ARG A 48 3.67 -13.66 -11.14
CA ARG A 48 3.64 -13.58 -9.66
C ARG A 48 4.98 -13.12 -9.07
N THR A 49 5.61 -12.16 -9.74
CA THR A 49 6.89 -11.52 -9.37
C THR A 49 6.74 -10.03 -9.07
N GLY A 50 5.64 -9.43 -9.52
CA GLY A 50 5.34 -8.02 -9.38
C GLY A 50 3.91 -7.80 -8.87
N THR A 51 3.73 -6.78 -8.05
CA THR A 51 2.43 -6.43 -7.48
C THR A 51 2.16 -4.95 -7.62
N VAL A 52 0.91 -4.61 -7.90
CA VAL A 52 0.42 -3.23 -7.94
C VAL A 52 -0.80 -3.12 -7.05
N LEU A 53 -0.78 -2.12 -6.17
CA LEU A 53 -1.97 -1.68 -5.45
C LEU A 53 -2.60 -0.50 -6.18
N PHE A 54 -3.74 -0.75 -6.82
CA PHE A 54 -4.48 0.23 -7.59
C PHE A 54 -5.96 0.22 -7.20
N ALA A 55 -6.47 1.31 -6.66
CA ALA A 55 -7.87 1.36 -6.25
C ALA A 55 -8.43 2.78 -6.26
N ARG A 56 -9.76 2.89 -6.37
CA ARG A 56 -10.46 4.14 -6.12
C ARG A 56 -10.23 4.59 -4.69
N ARG A 57 -9.82 5.84 -4.54
CA ARG A 57 -9.46 6.40 -3.24
C ARG A 57 -10.70 6.64 -2.38
N ARG A 58 -10.76 6.03 -1.20
CA ARG A 58 -11.83 6.25 -0.20
C ARG A 58 -11.23 6.35 1.21
N PRO A 59 -10.62 7.51 1.56
CA PRO A 59 -9.75 7.63 2.74
C PRO A 59 -10.49 7.35 4.05
N ILE A 60 -11.76 7.76 4.17
CA ILE A 60 -12.60 7.51 5.35
C ILE A 60 -12.81 6.02 5.54
N ARG A 61 -13.15 5.30 4.46
CA ARG A 61 -13.33 3.85 4.51
C ARG A 61 -12.01 3.14 4.81
N ASP A 62 -10.88 3.66 4.32
CA ASP A 62 -9.54 3.10 4.57
C ASP A 62 -9.17 3.22 6.05
N GLY A 63 -9.37 4.41 6.61
CA GLY A 63 -9.20 4.65 8.05
C GLY A 63 -10.10 3.76 8.90
N LEU A 64 -11.38 3.61 8.53
CA LEU A 64 -12.31 2.71 9.24
C LEU A 64 -11.84 1.26 9.24
N VAL A 65 -11.40 0.74 8.09
CA VAL A 65 -10.91 -0.65 8.00
C VAL A 65 -9.65 -0.83 8.85
N VAL A 66 -8.67 0.09 8.73
CA VAL A 66 -7.45 0.02 9.55
C VAL A 66 -7.78 0.14 11.04
N GLY A 67 -8.68 1.05 11.41
CA GLY A 67 -9.14 1.25 12.78
C GLY A 67 -9.81 0.01 13.37
N LEU A 68 -10.75 -0.59 12.63
CA LEU A 68 -11.44 -1.81 13.06
C LEU A 68 -10.49 -3.00 13.20
N VAL A 69 -9.58 -3.21 12.24
CA VAL A 69 -8.61 -4.32 12.33
C VAL A 69 -7.64 -4.09 13.50
N THR A 70 -7.17 -2.85 13.70
CA THR A 70 -6.30 -2.51 14.85
C THR A 70 -7.03 -2.71 16.18
N ALA A 71 -8.29 -2.28 16.28
CA ALA A 71 -9.11 -2.45 17.48
C ALA A 71 -9.38 -3.94 17.78
N ALA A 72 -9.68 -4.75 16.76
CA ALA A 72 -9.86 -6.19 16.92
C ALA A 72 -8.57 -6.88 17.37
N ALA A 73 -7.42 -6.52 16.80
CA ALA A 73 -6.12 -7.04 17.22
C ALA A 73 -5.80 -6.67 18.68
N PHE A 74 -6.12 -5.43 19.09
CA PHE A 74 -5.97 -4.99 20.48
C PHE A 74 -6.89 -5.76 21.44
N ALA A 75 -8.16 -5.94 21.09
CA ALA A 75 -9.11 -6.69 21.91
C ALA A 75 -8.68 -8.16 22.08
N LEU A 76 -8.22 -8.81 21.00
CA LEU A 76 -7.65 -10.16 21.04
C LEU A 76 -6.41 -10.24 21.93
N TRP A 77 -5.55 -9.22 21.89
CA TRP A 77 -4.37 -9.15 22.74
C TRP A 77 -4.75 -9.02 24.23
N VAL A 78 -5.67 -8.10 24.57
CA VAL A 78 -6.17 -7.93 25.94
C VAL A 78 -6.83 -9.23 26.43
N ALA A 79 -7.68 -9.86 25.62
CA ALA A 79 -8.31 -11.14 25.96
C ALA A 79 -7.27 -12.25 26.22
N SER A 80 -6.18 -12.28 25.44
CA SER A 80 -5.11 -13.26 25.61
C SER A 80 -4.39 -13.09 26.96
N ILE A 81 -4.16 -11.84 27.40
CA ILE A 81 -3.57 -11.55 28.72
C ILE A 81 -4.49 -12.00 29.85
N LEU A 82 -5.81 -11.75 29.71
CA LEU A 82 -6.79 -12.09 30.74
C LEU A 82 -6.99 -13.60 30.92
N ILE A 83 -6.73 -14.39 29.88
CA ILE A 83 -6.95 -15.84 29.87
C ILE A 83 -5.66 -16.62 30.18
N LEU A 84 -4.49 -16.09 29.80
CA LEU A 84 -3.21 -16.78 29.90
C LEU A 84 -2.27 -15.99 30.82
N ASP A 85 -2.01 -16.53 32.01
CA ASP A 85 -1.07 -15.92 32.94
C ASP A 85 0.37 -16.18 32.50
N ALA A 86 1.08 -15.13 32.07
CA ALA A 86 2.54 -15.08 31.94
C ALA A 86 2.99 -13.70 31.46
N LEU A 87 3.99 -13.13 32.13
CA LEU A 87 4.81 -12.01 31.66
C LEU A 87 5.27 -12.16 30.19
N LEU A 88 5.46 -13.40 29.72
CA LEU A 88 5.79 -13.73 28.34
C LEU A 88 4.67 -13.36 27.34
N MET A 89 3.39 -13.58 27.68
CA MET A 89 2.26 -13.19 26.82
C MET A 89 2.09 -11.67 26.76
N LEU A 90 2.36 -10.97 27.86
CA LEU A 90 2.40 -9.52 27.89
C LEU A 90 3.49 -8.98 26.95
N LEU A 91 4.73 -9.50 27.06
CA LEU A 91 5.87 -9.07 26.23
C LEU A 91 5.69 -9.43 24.76
N LEU A 92 5.28 -10.66 24.46
CA LEU A 92 5.08 -11.13 23.09
C LEU A 92 3.93 -10.36 22.42
N GLY A 93 2.84 -10.15 23.15
CA GLY A 93 1.69 -9.44 22.63
C GLY A 93 1.92 -7.93 22.49
N MET A 94 2.73 -7.30 23.37
CA MET A 94 3.24 -5.94 23.15
C MET A 94 4.06 -5.84 21.86
N LEU A 95 4.93 -6.82 21.60
CA LEU A 95 5.73 -6.86 20.37
C LEU A 95 4.84 -6.98 19.12
N VAL A 96 3.83 -7.85 19.17
CA VAL A 96 2.86 -8.03 18.09
C VAL A 96 2.02 -6.76 17.89
N TYR A 97 1.55 -6.14 18.96
CA TYR A 97 0.79 -4.89 18.90
C TYR A 97 1.65 -3.73 18.36
N ALA A 98 2.91 -3.61 18.78
CA ALA A 98 3.85 -2.65 18.24
C ALA A 98 4.07 -2.89 16.73
N ALA A 99 4.20 -4.14 16.29
CA ALA A 99 4.28 -4.46 14.87
C ALA A 99 3.00 -4.07 14.10
N PHE A 100 1.81 -4.27 14.68
CA PHE A 100 0.55 -3.81 14.09
C PHE A 100 0.46 -2.29 14.03
N LEU A 101 0.88 -1.58 15.08
CA LEU A 101 0.94 -0.12 15.08
C LEU A 101 1.90 0.40 14.02
N VAL A 102 3.09 -0.18 13.91
CA VAL A 102 4.04 0.16 12.84
C VAL A 102 3.42 -0.15 11.48
N GLY A 103 2.68 -1.25 11.33
CA GLY A 103 1.98 -1.60 10.09
C GLY A 103 0.87 -0.61 9.74
N ALA A 104 0.11 -0.17 10.74
CA ALA A 104 -0.92 0.85 10.61
C ALA A 104 -0.29 2.20 10.24
N VAL A 105 0.78 2.60 10.92
CA VAL A 105 1.56 3.80 10.59
C VAL A 105 2.10 3.67 9.17
N ILE A 106 2.65 2.54 8.75
CA ILE A 106 3.07 2.35 7.36
C ILE A 106 1.87 2.52 6.43
N ALA A 107 0.75 1.84 6.65
CA ALA A 107 -0.46 2.00 5.83
C ALA A 107 -0.98 3.45 5.77
N LEU A 108 -0.81 4.21 6.86
CA LEU A 108 -1.27 5.59 7.03
C LEU A 108 -0.23 6.66 6.67
N VAL A 109 1.06 6.33 6.60
CA VAL A 109 2.23 7.24 6.56
C VAL A 109 3.27 6.83 5.50
N GLN A 110 3.05 5.77 4.70
CA GLN A 110 3.98 5.30 3.66
C GLN A 110 4.67 6.47 2.91
N PRO A 111 6.01 6.56 2.96
CA PRO A 111 6.77 7.50 2.15
C PRO A 111 6.67 7.04 0.70
N GLY A 112 5.72 7.61 -0.04
CA GLY A 112 5.28 7.08 -1.34
C GLY A 112 3.76 7.14 -1.55
N GLY A 113 3.00 7.57 -0.54
CA GLY A 113 1.59 7.89 -0.72
C GLY A 113 0.75 7.12 0.25
N THR A 114 0.28 7.84 1.25
CA THR A 114 -0.79 7.38 2.10
C THR A 114 -2.12 7.59 1.38
N THR A 115 -3.15 6.85 1.76
CA THR A 115 -4.53 7.14 1.34
C THR A 115 -4.96 8.56 1.72
N LEU A 116 -4.25 9.23 2.63
CA LEU A 116 -4.44 10.63 3.02
C LEU A 116 -3.50 11.61 2.26
N SER A 117 -2.29 11.19 1.88
CA SER A 117 -1.19 12.04 1.41
C SER A 117 -1.06 12.07 -0.11
N ALA A 118 -1.58 11.08 -0.84
CA ALA A 118 -1.44 11.00 -2.30
C ALA A 118 -2.17 12.14 -3.08
N SER A 119 -3.01 12.95 -2.43
CA SER A 119 -3.51 14.21 -3.03
C SER A 119 -3.33 15.35 -2.06
N GLY A 120 -3.07 16.53 -2.59
CA GLY A 120 -3.15 17.78 -1.85
C GLY A 120 -4.21 18.71 -2.46
N PRO A 121 -4.28 19.96 -1.98
CA PRO A 121 -5.12 21.01 -2.55
C PRO A 121 -4.85 21.27 -4.04
N GLU A 122 -3.64 20.96 -4.51
CA GLU A 122 -3.22 21.08 -5.91
C GLU A 122 -3.81 20.01 -6.83
N THR A 123 -4.35 18.92 -6.28
CA THR A 123 -4.93 17.84 -7.08
C THR A 123 -6.37 18.21 -7.45
N PRO A 124 -6.76 18.12 -8.74
CA PRO A 124 -8.12 18.45 -9.17
C PRO A 124 -9.19 17.67 -8.40
N LYS A 125 -10.39 18.27 -8.29
CA LYS A 125 -11.56 17.59 -7.70
C LYS A 125 -12.13 16.61 -8.72
N GLY A 126 -12.56 15.43 -8.26
CA GLY A 126 -13.11 14.38 -9.13
C GLY A 126 -12.83 12.99 -8.61
N ASP A 127 -13.10 12.00 -9.45
CA ASP A 127 -12.90 10.59 -9.12
C ASP A 127 -11.43 10.20 -9.16
N ARG A 128 -10.87 10.00 -7.96
CA ARG A 128 -9.44 9.75 -7.77
C ARG A 128 -9.15 8.25 -7.66
N TRP A 129 -8.21 7.79 -8.47
CA TRP A 129 -7.64 6.46 -8.42
C TRP A 129 -6.19 6.52 -7.99
N MET A 130 -5.81 5.67 -7.06
CA MET A 130 -4.51 5.74 -6.41
C MET A 130 -3.66 4.54 -6.79
N VAL A 131 -2.44 4.81 -7.28
CA VAL A 131 -1.35 3.82 -7.31
C VAL A 131 -0.63 3.93 -5.96
N ALA A 132 -0.98 3.05 -5.03
CA ALA A 132 -0.50 3.13 -3.66
C ALA A 132 0.85 2.46 -3.46
N ALA A 133 1.08 1.35 -4.17
CA ALA A 133 2.34 0.63 -4.11
C ALA A 133 2.60 -0.08 -5.43
N LEU A 134 3.89 -0.15 -5.76
CA LEU A 134 4.41 -0.95 -6.84
C LEU A 134 5.64 -1.67 -6.29
N ALA A 135 5.60 -3.00 -6.27
CA ALA A 135 6.69 -3.82 -5.78
C ALA A 135 7.05 -4.88 -6.81
N GLN A 136 8.34 -5.18 -6.92
CA GLN A 136 8.89 -6.15 -7.85
C GLN A 136 9.98 -6.95 -7.15
N LEU A 137 10.03 -8.26 -7.37
CA LEU A 137 11.13 -9.07 -6.87
C LEU A 137 12.48 -8.64 -7.50
N PRO A 138 13.56 -8.56 -6.71
CA PRO A 138 14.89 -8.26 -7.23
C PRO A 138 15.31 -9.25 -8.32
N GLY A 139 15.96 -8.76 -9.39
CA GLY A 139 16.46 -9.58 -10.49
C GLY A 139 15.40 -10.11 -11.46
N THR A 140 14.15 -9.64 -11.35
CA THR A 140 13.07 -10.03 -12.27
C THR A 140 12.75 -8.92 -13.27
N ARG A 141 12.04 -9.27 -14.35
CA ARG A 141 11.57 -8.31 -15.35
C ARG A 141 10.63 -7.28 -14.69
N LEU A 142 10.64 -6.03 -15.17
CA LEU A 142 9.82 -4.93 -14.63
C LEU A 142 8.32 -5.04 -14.99
N THR A 143 7.71 -6.18 -14.68
CA THR A 143 6.31 -6.50 -15.01
C THR A 143 5.33 -5.68 -14.19
N ALA A 144 5.64 -5.31 -12.95
CA ALA A 144 4.78 -4.46 -12.12
C ALA A 144 4.58 -3.07 -12.73
N VAL A 145 5.58 -2.51 -13.41
CA VAL A 145 5.46 -1.22 -14.12
C VAL A 145 4.54 -1.35 -15.34
N MET A 146 4.66 -2.44 -16.09
CA MET A 146 3.77 -2.72 -17.21
C MET A 146 2.33 -2.93 -16.74
N LEU A 147 2.14 -3.67 -15.64
CA LEU A 147 0.84 -3.88 -15.02
C LEU A 147 0.23 -2.57 -14.54
N ALA A 148 1.01 -1.73 -13.85
CA ALA A 148 0.54 -0.41 -13.40
C ALA A 148 0.12 0.47 -14.57
N ARG A 149 0.88 0.46 -15.67
CA ARG A 149 0.53 1.19 -16.88
C ARG A 149 -0.80 0.73 -17.48
N ARG A 150 -1.01 -0.58 -17.62
CA ARG A 150 -2.29 -1.14 -18.10
C ARG A 150 -3.45 -0.74 -17.20
N LEU A 151 -3.30 -0.89 -15.88
CA LEU A 151 -4.34 -0.50 -14.91
C LEU A 151 -4.69 1.00 -14.96
N ILE A 152 -3.70 1.86 -15.24
CA ILE A 152 -3.91 3.30 -15.44
C ILE A 152 -4.67 3.56 -16.75
N GLU A 153 -4.31 2.87 -17.83
CA GLU A 153 -4.96 3.00 -19.13
C GLU A 153 -6.41 2.48 -19.11
N ASP A 154 -6.69 1.44 -18.32
CA ASP A 154 -8.02 0.83 -18.13
C ASP A 154 -8.89 1.56 -17.10
N ALA A 155 -8.35 2.59 -16.43
CA ALA A 155 -9.12 3.34 -15.44
C ALA A 155 -10.23 4.17 -16.11
N PRO A 156 -11.34 4.45 -15.41
CA PRO A 156 -12.46 5.16 -16.01
C PRO A 156 -12.04 6.51 -16.64
N PRO A 157 -12.57 6.86 -17.83
CA PRO A 157 -12.30 8.15 -18.47
C PRO A 157 -12.65 9.32 -17.55
N GLY A 158 -11.88 10.42 -17.64
CA GLY A 158 -12.06 11.59 -16.77
C GLY A 158 -11.64 11.37 -15.31
N SER A 159 -11.11 10.20 -14.96
CA SER A 159 -10.57 9.96 -13.62
C SER A 159 -9.19 10.59 -13.43
N ILE A 160 -8.86 10.83 -12.16
CA ILE A 160 -7.60 11.44 -11.75
C ILE A 160 -6.74 10.37 -11.10
N ILE A 161 -5.65 10.00 -11.76
CA ILE A 161 -4.67 9.08 -11.20
C ILE A 161 -3.77 9.87 -10.26
N VAL A 162 -3.60 9.38 -9.05
CA VAL A 162 -2.73 9.98 -8.03
C VAL A 162 -1.71 8.96 -7.53
N ALA A 163 -0.50 9.44 -7.26
CA ALA A 163 0.56 8.66 -6.63
C ALA A 163 1.45 9.59 -5.80
N ALA A 164 2.29 9.04 -4.94
CA ALA A 164 3.40 9.78 -4.36
C ALA A 164 4.72 9.06 -4.61
N ALA A 165 5.78 9.82 -4.83
CA ALA A 165 7.09 9.27 -5.05
C ALA A 165 7.83 9.15 -3.71
N ALA A 166 8.38 7.97 -3.44
CA ALA A 166 9.24 7.75 -2.28
C ALA A 166 10.56 8.54 -2.38
N THR A 167 11.04 8.83 -3.59
CA THR A 167 12.30 9.53 -3.86
C THR A 167 12.14 10.55 -4.99
N ASP A 168 13.03 11.53 -5.06
CA ASP A 168 13.01 12.54 -6.13
C ASP A 168 13.32 11.92 -7.50
N ALA A 169 14.19 10.93 -7.56
CA ALA A 169 14.45 10.16 -8.78
C ALA A 169 13.17 9.44 -9.29
N LEU A 170 12.34 8.94 -8.38
CA LEU A 170 11.05 8.34 -8.74
C LEU A 170 10.03 9.41 -9.15
N LEU A 171 10.05 10.58 -8.52
CA LEU A 171 9.22 11.72 -8.90
C LEU A 171 9.48 12.14 -10.35
N GLU A 172 10.74 12.28 -10.75
CA GLU A 172 11.12 12.60 -12.12
C GLU A 172 10.68 11.54 -13.12
N ARG A 173 10.70 10.25 -12.74
CA ARG A 173 10.17 9.16 -13.59
C ARG A 173 8.66 9.29 -13.78
N TYR A 174 7.91 9.63 -12.74
CA TYR A 174 6.47 9.91 -12.87
C TYR A 174 6.22 11.11 -13.79
N VAL A 175 6.97 12.20 -13.64
CA VAL A 175 6.84 13.38 -14.49
C VAL A 175 7.10 13.04 -15.96
N ARG A 176 8.16 12.29 -16.25
CA ARG A 176 8.45 11.79 -17.61
C ARG A 176 7.36 10.86 -18.16
N ALA A 177 6.63 10.17 -17.29
CA ALA A 177 5.48 9.34 -17.66
C ALA A 177 4.18 10.14 -17.86
N GLY A 178 4.26 11.48 -17.88
CA GLY A 178 3.13 12.37 -18.14
C GLY A 178 2.30 12.73 -16.91
N PHE A 179 2.84 12.52 -15.70
CA PHE A 179 2.21 13.04 -14.49
C PHE A 179 2.62 14.49 -14.21
N THR A 180 1.71 15.27 -13.66
CA THR A 180 1.97 16.61 -13.13
C THR A 180 2.51 16.50 -11.71
N LYS A 181 3.61 17.21 -11.43
CA LYS A 181 4.22 17.30 -10.10
C LYS A 181 3.36 18.17 -9.17
N GLY A 182 3.07 17.64 -7.99
CA GLY A 182 2.45 18.35 -6.88
C GLY A 182 3.42 18.67 -5.74
N ARG A 183 2.90 19.04 -4.57
CA ARG A 183 3.71 19.32 -3.37
C ARG A 183 4.12 18.02 -2.68
N ALA A 184 5.24 18.03 -1.96
CA ALA A 184 5.70 16.90 -1.14
C ALA A 184 5.83 15.57 -1.93
N ARG A 185 6.43 15.61 -3.12
CA ARG A 185 6.64 14.44 -4.02
C ARG A 185 5.34 13.74 -4.46
N ARG A 186 4.19 14.39 -4.35
CA ARG A 186 2.92 13.94 -4.96
C ARG A 186 2.94 14.14 -6.46
N VAL A 187 2.21 13.28 -7.16
CA VAL A 187 1.97 13.41 -8.59
C VAL A 187 0.52 13.08 -8.91
N TYR A 188 0.00 13.73 -9.94
CA TYR A 188 -1.33 13.41 -10.46
C TYR A 188 -1.35 13.44 -11.99
N ARG A 189 -2.25 12.69 -12.59
CA ARG A 189 -2.51 12.70 -14.03
C ARG A 189 -4.01 12.64 -14.25
N VAL A 190 -4.52 13.55 -15.08
CA VAL A 190 -5.93 13.53 -15.50
C VAL A 190 -6.02 12.65 -16.74
N LEU A 191 -6.88 11.65 -16.71
CA LEU A 191 -7.17 10.86 -17.90
C LEU A 191 -8.15 11.64 -18.79
N PRO A 192 -7.95 11.63 -20.12
CA PRO A 192 -8.88 12.28 -21.03
C PRO A 192 -10.30 11.73 -20.80
N GLY A 193 -11.27 12.63 -20.70
CA GLY A 193 -12.68 12.27 -20.70
C GLY A 193 -13.11 11.85 -22.11
N VAL A 194 -14.11 10.97 -22.19
CA VAL A 194 -14.89 10.87 -23.42
C VAL A 194 -15.71 12.16 -23.50
N ALA A 195 -15.48 12.95 -24.54
CA ALA A 195 -16.20 14.19 -24.81
C ALA A 195 -17.68 13.93 -25.12
#